data_AF-M0DKF2-F1
#
_entry.id   AF-M0DKF2-F1
#
_cell.length_a   1.000
_cell.length_b   1.000
_cell.length_c   1.000
_cell.angle_alpha   90.00
_cell.angle_beta   90.00
_cell.angle_gamma   90.00
#
_symmetry.space_group_name_H-M   'P 1'
#
loop_
_entity.id
_entity.type
_entity.pdbx_description
1 polymer ?
#
loop_
_entity_poly.entity_id
_entity_poly.type
_entity_poly.pdbx_seq_one_letter_code
_entity_poly.pdbx_strand_id
1 'polypeptide(L)'
;MLVFPHFLALSTTVSPEGRILLAGDHRQLSPIVAHDWEEEDRPPVELYQPYSSAFEAVHDLADHDDMGPDSIRLSRLQYTFRLPPVIRALVSQLYRSYDDTELEGELAERPPDVADNGDPFTNIWEQDTGLFLLTHDENESRVSNPFEAEVIEQLLDSPAADELDDGSVAVLTPHTAQRSHLQERLEEDLDGPVDVVDTVERLQGGEAENVIVSATASDPTAIGLNEEFLLDLNRSNVAFSRTESRLIVICSQSLLNHIPPEVEEYNAAMLWKSLRSICSIQRGEVRIDDHEVRMLVPDPESEEIQEVLD
;
A
#
# COMPACT_ATOMS: atom_id res chain seq x y z
N MET A 1 -15.46 3.79 9.06
CA MET A 1 -15.55 2.47 9.71
C MET A 1 -16.21 2.60 11.08
N LEU A 2 -16.83 1.52 11.57
CA LEU A 2 -17.56 1.49 12.86
C LEU A 2 -16.63 1.02 13.99
N VAL A 3 -16.55 1.76 15.10
CA VAL A 3 -15.83 1.34 16.31
C VAL A 3 -16.65 0.35 17.15
N PHE A 4 -15.98 -0.51 17.90
CA PHE A 4 -16.62 -1.60 18.64
C PHE A 4 -17.72 -1.17 19.64
N PRO A 5 -17.56 -0.07 20.42
CA PRO A 5 -18.64 0.38 21.31
C PRO A 5 -19.95 0.74 20.59
N HIS A 6 -19.85 1.33 19.39
CA HIS A 6 -21.03 1.62 18.57
C HIS A 6 -21.68 0.35 18.04
N PHE A 7 -20.88 -0.66 17.68
CA PHE A 7 -21.39 -1.98 17.30
C PHE A 7 -22.15 -2.65 18.46
N LEU A 8 -21.60 -2.62 19.68
CA LEU A 8 -22.30 -3.15 20.86
C LEU A 8 -23.64 -2.45 21.08
N ALA A 9 -23.70 -1.12 20.96
CA ALA A 9 -24.95 -0.38 21.06
C ALA A 9 -25.97 -0.81 19.98
N LEU A 10 -25.54 -0.98 18.73
CA LEU A 10 -26.40 -1.46 17.64
C LEU A 10 -26.89 -2.89 17.89
N SER A 11 -26.05 -3.76 18.45
CA SER A 11 -26.42 -5.15 18.75
C SER A 11 -27.60 -5.25 19.72
N THR A 12 -27.78 -4.27 20.62
CA THR A 12 -28.93 -4.23 21.56
C THR A 12 -30.28 -4.00 20.86
N THR A 13 -30.26 -3.55 19.60
CA THR A 13 -31.47 -3.31 18.80
C THR A 13 -31.91 -4.55 18.02
N VAL A 14 -31.08 -5.59 18.00
CA VAL A 14 -31.34 -6.85 17.31
C VAL A 14 -32.05 -7.82 18.25
N SER A 15 -33.00 -8.62 17.73
CA SER A 15 -33.68 -9.64 18.54
C SER A 15 -32.68 -10.68 19.08
N PRO A 16 -33.00 -11.40 20.17
CA PRO A 16 -32.12 -12.44 20.70
C PRO A 16 -31.71 -13.52 19.68
N GLU A 17 -32.57 -13.83 18.72
CA GLU A 17 -32.29 -14.78 17.62
C GLU A 17 -31.82 -14.10 16.33
N GLY A 18 -31.67 -12.78 16.35
CA GLY A 18 -31.23 -12.00 15.20
C GLY A 18 -29.73 -12.16 14.98
N ARG A 19 -29.32 -11.95 13.73
CA ARG A 19 -27.91 -12.10 13.31
C ARG A 19 -27.43 -10.80 12.72
N ILE A 20 -26.17 -10.47 12.95
CA ILE A 20 -25.49 -9.33 12.35
C ILE A 20 -24.40 -9.86 11.44
N LEU A 21 -24.30 -9.29 10.24
CA LEU A 21 -23.18 -9.51 9.33
C LEU A 21 -22.24 -8.32 9.45
N LEU A 22 -20.98 -8.59 9.81
CA LEU A 22 -19.88 -7.64 9.72
C LEU A 22 -19.02 -8.00 8.51
N ALA A 23 -18.66 -7.01 7.71
CA ALA A 23 -17.75 -7.14 6.59
C ALA A 23 -16.67 -6.07 6.72
N GLY A 24 -15.43 -6.46 6.48
CA GLY A 24 -14.26 -5.62 6.64
C GLY A 24 -12.97 -6.43 6.43
N ASP A 25 -11.85 -5.75 6.56
CA ASP A 25 -10.50 -6.31 6.49
C ASP A 25 -9.64 -5.56 7.52
N HIS A 26 -9.19 -6.25 8.56
CA HIS A 26 -8.37 -5.69 9.65
C HIS A 26 -6.92 -5.42 9.21
N ARG A 27 -6.53 -5.85 8.01
CA ARG A 27 -5.23 -5.52 7.39
C ARG A 27 -5.28 -4.24 6.56
N GLN A 28 -6.42 -3.57 6.47
CA GLN A 28 -6.56 -2.25 5.85
C GLN A 28 -6.69 -1.16 6.92
N LEU A 29 -6.78 0.10 6.50
CA LEU A 29 -6.81 1.24 7.42
C LEU A 29 -7.87 1.07 8.52
N SER A 30 -7.47 1.38 9.75
CA SER A 30 -8.34 1.41 10.93
C SER A 30 -9.23 2.67 10.93
N PRO A 31 -10.31 2.70 11.74
CA PRO A 31 -11.11 3.90 11.92
C PRO A 31 -10.24 5.10 12.36
N ILE A 32 -10.39 6.24 11.67
CA ILE A 32 -9.74 7.48 12.10
C ILE A 32 -10.37 7.93 13.42
N VAL A 33 -9.55 7.97 14.47
CA VAL A 33 -9.93 8.39 15.82
C VAL A 33 -9.16 9.66 16.17
N ALA A 34 -9.83 10.64 16.79
CA ALA A 34 -9.28 11.98 17.00
C ALA A 34 -8.36 12.10 18.23
N HIS A 35 -8.36 11.09 19.10
CA HIS A 35 -7.54 11.04 20.31
C HIS A 35 -6.36 10.11 20.07
N ASP A 36 -5.22 10.45 20.65
CA ASP A 36 -4.03 9.61 20.65
C ASP A 36 -4.24 8.47 21.65
N TRP A 37 -4.71 7.33 21.14
CA TRP A 37 -5.00 6.17 21.97
C TRP A 37 -3.78 5.30 22.22
N GLU A 38 -2.69 5.51 21.48
CA GLU A 38 -1.44 4.76 21.61
C GLU A 38 -0.66 5.23 22.84
N GLU A 39 -0.69 6.53 23.15
CA GLU A 39 -0.10 7.10 24.37
C GLU A 39 -1.00 7.01 25.63
N GLU A 40 -2.16 6.35 25.54
CA GLU A 40 -3.14 6.33 26.62
C GLU A 40 -2.94 5.15 27.59
N ASP A 41 -2.50 5.46 28.80
CA ASP A 41 -2.11 4.47 29.82
C ASP A 41 -3.22 4.11 30.84
N ARG A 42 -4.42 4.68 30.69
CA ARG A 42 -5.54 4.39 31.58
C ARG A 42 -5.90 2.89 31.45
N PRO A 43 -5.82 2.09 32.54
CA PRO A 43 -6.07 0.65 32.45
C PRO A 43 -7.41 0.25 31.82
N PRO A 44 -8.53 0.99 32.02
CA PRO A 44 -9.77 0.70 31.31
C PRO A 44 -9.67 0.88 29.78
N VAL A 45 -8.87 1.84 29.29
CA VAL A 45 -8.70 2.09 27.86
C VAL A 45 -7.89 0.96 27.23
N GLU A 46 -6.77 0.59 27.85
CA GLU A 46 -5.95 -0.55 27.41
C GLU A 46 -6.75 -1.86 27.40
N LEU A 47 -7.60 -2.06 28.43
CA LEU A 47 -8.41 -3.28 28.56
C LEU A 47 -9.57 -3.34 27.56
N TYR A 48 -10.29 -2.24 27.35
CA TYR A 48 -11.52 -2.24 26.55
C TYR A 48 -11.32 -1.79 25.10
N GLN A 49 -10.18 -1.16 24.78
CA GLN A 49 -9.79 -0.69 23.46
C GLN A 49 -10.96 -0.05 22.67
N PRO A 50 -11.55 1.05 23.17
CA PRO A 50 -12.77 1.62 22.60
C PRO A 50 -12.58 2.18 21.17
N TYR A 51 -11.33 2.29 20.73
CA TYR A 51 -10.92 2.77 19.42
C TYR A 51 -10.84 1.65 18.37
N SER A 52 -10.77 0.37 18.78
CA SER A 52 -10.68 -0.76 17.86
C SER A 52 -11.89 -0.83 16.95
N SER A 53 -11.65 -1.26 15.71
CA SER A 53 -12.73 -1.43 14.76
C SER A 53 -13.67 -2.54 15.24
N ALA A 54 -14.96 -2.42 14.93
CA ALA A 54 -15.93 -3.46 15.29
C ALA A 54 -15.60 -4.81 14.63
N PHE A 55 -14.99 -4.79 13.44
CA PHE A 55 -14.59 -6.01 12.74
C PHE A 55 -13.44 -6.71 13.46
N GLU A 56 -12.36 -5.97 13.74
CA GLU A 56 -11.19 -6.47 14.46
C GLU A 56 -11.54 -6.99 15.85
N ALA A 57 -12.30 -6.23 16.64
CA ALA A 57 -12.72 -6.69 17.97
C ALA A 57 -13.55 -7.98 17.92
N VAL A 58 -14.41 -8.15 16.90
CA VAL A 58 -15.20 -9.39 16.72
C VAL A 58 -14.34 -10.53 16.15
N HIS A 59 -13.36 -10.21 15.31
CA HIS A 59 -12.37 -11.15 14.81
C HIS A 59 -11.57 -11.74 15.97
N ASP A 60 -11.01 -10.91 16.85
CA ASP A 60 -10.21 -11.35 18.00
C ASP A 60 -11.06 -12.12 19.03
N LEU A 61 -12.32 -11.74 19.21
CA LEU A 61 -13.26 -12.50 20.03
C LEU A 61 -13.54 -13.90 19.47
N ALA A 62 -13.45 -14.12 18.15
CA ALA A 62 -13.72 -15.41 17.54
C ALA A 62 -12.72 -16.49 18.00
N ASP A 63 -11.51 -16.08 18.39
CA ASP A 63 -10.44 -16.95 18.88
C ASP A 63 -10.41 -17.08 20.41
N HIS A 64 -11.32 -16.42 21.14
CA HIS A 64 -11.35 -16.45 22.60
C HIS A 64 -11.98 -17.74 23.14
N ASP A 65 -11.36 -18.36 24.16
CA ASP A 65 -11.75 -19.66 24.75
C ASP A 65 -13.21 -19.75 25.26
N ASP A 66 -13.83 -18.61 25.57
CA ASP A 66 -15.18 -18.53 26.13
C ASP A 66 -16.27 -18.51 25.04
N MET A 67 -15.88 -18.38 23.76
CA MET A 67 -16.83 -18.35 22.65
C MET A 67 -17.23 -19.75 22.19
N GLY A 68 -18.53 -20.00 22.20
CA GLY A 68 -19.09 -21.22 21.60
C GLY A 68 -18.89 -21.26 20.08
N PRO A 69 -18.83 -22.45 19.46
CA PRO A 69 -18.52 -22.61 18.04
C PRO A 69 -19.54 -21.98 17.09
N ASP A 70 -20.73 -21.65 17.57
CA ASP A 70 -21.81 -21.03 16.78
C ASP A 70 -21.99 -19.52 17.06
N SER A 71 -21.19 -18.95 17.96
CA SER A 71 -21.32 -17.53 18.37
C SER A 71 -20.81 -16.58 17.29
N ILE A 72 -19.67 -16.90 16.68
CA ILE A 72 -19.05 -16.10 15.61
C ILE A 72 -18.66 -17.05 14.47
N ARG A 73 -19.03 -16.68 13.25
CA ARG A 73 -18.66 -17.42 12.03
C ARG A 73 -17.88 -16.50 11.11
N LEU A 74 -16.60 -16.80 10.91
CA LEU A 74 -15.73 -16.09 10.01
C LEU A 74 -15.72 -16.79 8.64
N SER A 75 -15.84 -16.01 7.57
CA SER A 75 -15.69 -16.49 6.19
C SER A 75 -14.77 -15.52 5.47
N ARG A 76 -13.61 -16.00 5.01
CA ARG A 76 -12.63 -15.20 4.28
C ARG A 76 -12.87 -15.35 2.79
N LEU A 77 -12.92 -14.23 2.07
CA LEU A 77 -12.93 -14.24 0.62
C LEU A 77 -11.48 -14.27 0.15
N GLN A 78 -11.11 -15.33 -0.57
CA GLN A 78 -9.71 -15.61 -0.91
C GLN A 78 -9.36 -15.25 -2.35
N TYR A 79 -10.33 -15.06 -3.23
CA TYR A 79 -10.08 -14.79 -4.66
C TYR A 79 -10.20 -13.29 -4.95
N THR A 80 -9.12 -12.68 -5.46
CA THR A 80 -9.13 -11.30 -5.97
C THR A 80 -9.37 -11.27 -7.48
N PHE A 81 -10.25 -10.37 -7.91
CA PHE A 81 -10.52 -10.09 -9.32
C PHE A 81 -9.86 -8.80 -9.80
N ARG A 82 -9.14 -8.11 -8.91
CA ARG A 82 -8.54 -6.80 -9.18
C ARG A 82 -7.06 -6.88 -9.47
N LEU A 83 -6.33 -7.56 -8.58
CA LEU A 83 -4.87 -7.44 -8.56
C LEU A 83 -4.21 -8.26 -9.67
N PRO A 84 -3.32 -7.66 -10.46
CA PRO A 84 -2.44 -8.40 -11.35
C PRO A 84 -1.63 -9.46 -10.59
N PRO A 85 -1.28 -10.60 -11.23
CA PRO A 85 -0.57 -11.70 -10.58
C PRO A 85 0.71 -11.26 -9.83
N VAL A 86 1.52 -10.40 -10.47
CA VAL A 86 2.78 -9.89 -9.91
C VAL A 86 2.60 -8.99 -8.67
N ILE A 87 1.50 -8.24 -8.61
CA ILE A 87 1.16 -7.35 -7.49
C ILE A 87 0.48 -8.16 -6.38
N ARG A 88 -0.32 -9.16 -6.76
CA ARG A 88 -0.86 -10.16 -5.84
C ARG A 88 0.27 -10.91 -5.12
N ALA A 89 1.35 -11.29 -5.80
CA ALA A 89 2.50 -11.94 -5.17
C ALA A 89 3.08 -11.11 -4.00
N LEU A 90 3.17 -9.78 -4.17
CA LEU A 90 3.60 -8.85 -3.13
C LEU A 90 2.61 -8.79 -1.96
N VAL A 91 1.33 -8.52 -2.26
CA VAL A 91 0.30 -8.32 -1.22
C VAL A 91 -0.02 -9.62 -0.47
N SER A 92 0.09 -10.78 -1.12
CA SER A 92 -0.20 -12.09 -0.51
C SER A 92 0.74 -12.41 0.66
N GLN A 93 1.95 -11.85 0.69
CA GLN A 93 2.89 -12.03 1.80
C GLN A 93 2.28 -11.59 3.15
N LEU A 94 1.45 -10.56 3.14
CA LEU A 94 0.74 -10.07 4.32
C LEU A 94 -0.24 -11.10 4.86
N TYR A 95 -1.19 -11.51 4.02
CA TYR A 95 -2.27 -12.41 4.43
C TYR A 95 -1.75 -13.81 4.74
N ARG A 96 -0.73 -14.30 4.03
CA ARG A 96 -0.09 -15.57 4.32
C ARG A 96 0.64 -15.56 5.66
N SER A 97 1.43 -14.51 5.92
CA SER A 97 2.28 -14.44 7.12
C SER A 97 1.48 -14.17 8.39
N TYR A 98 0.40 -13.39 8.30
CA TYR A 98 -0.30 -12.90 9.48
C TYR A 98 -1.72 -13.45 9.68
N ASP A 99 -2.36 -14.01 8.64
CA ASP A 99 -3.75 -14.49 8.71
C ASP A 99 -3.92 -15.96 8.28
N ASP A 100 -2.82 -16.66 7.97
CA ASP A 100 -2.84 -18.03 7.41
C ASP A 100 -3.83 -18.15 6.25
N THR A 101 -3.85 -17.12 5.40
CA THR A 101 -4.83 -16.97 4.31
C THR A 101 -4.10 -16.77 3.00
N GLU A 102 -4.35 -17.69 2.07
CA GLU A 102 -3.85 -17.59 0.71
C GLU A 102 -4.76 -16.67 -0.11
N LEU A 103 -4.18 -15.68 -0.79
CA LEU A 103 -4.87 -14.77 -1.70
C LEU A 103 -4.73 -15.31 -3.13
N GLU A 104 -5.78 -15.94 -3.62
CA GLU A 104 -5.91 -16.49 -4.96
C GLU A 104 -6.31 -15.41 -5.97
N GLY A 105 -6.04 -15.66 -7.25
CA GLY A 105 -6.39 -14.77 -8.35
C GLY A 105 -6.02 -15.40 -9.68
N GLU A 106 -6.08 -14.63 -10.76
CA GLU A 106 -5.53 -15.08 -12.04
C GLU A 106 -4.03 -15.36 -11.93
N LEU A 107 -3.56 -16.29 -12.77
CA LEU A 107 -2.15 -16.62 -12.94
C LEU A 107 -1.62 -15.92 -14.19
N ALA A 108 -0.35 -15.57 -14.17
CA ALA A 108 0.32 -15.00 -15.33
C ALA A 108 0.84 -16.12 -16.24
N GLU A 109 0.53 -16.04 -17.54
CA GLU A 109 1.03 -16.99 -18.54
C GLU A 109 2.55 -16.88 -18.76
N ARG A 110 3.14 -15.74 -18.38
CA ARG A 110 4.55 -15.43 -18.59
C ARG A 110 5.13 -14.65 -17.41
N PRO A 111 6.43 -14.86 -17.12
CA PRO A 111 7.12 -14.03 -16.13
C PRO A 111 7.17 -12.55 -16.57
N PRO A 112 7.33 -11.62 -15.61
CA PRO A 112 7.61 -10.22 -15.91
C PRO A 112 8.84 -10.10 -16.83
N ASP A 113 8.69 -9.42 -17.97
CA ASP A 113 9.76 -9.22 -18.95
C ASP A 113 9.80 -7.76 -19.39
N VAL A 114 10.41 -6.93 -18.53
CA VAL A 114 10.64 -5.51 -18.83
C VAL A 114 11.96 -5.37 -19.57
N ALA A 115 11.92 -4.69 -20.71
CA ALA A 115 13.10 -4.48 -21.54
C ALA A 115 14.17 -3.66 -20.82
N ASP A 116 15.44 -4.05 -20.99
CA ASP A 116 16.61 -3.27 -20.55
C ASP A 116 17.17 -2.42 -21.70
N ASN A 117 16.28 -1.71 -22.39
CA ASN A 117 16.65 -0.82 -23.47
C ASN A 117 15.81 0.44 -23.43
N GLY A 118 16.35 1.55 -23.91
CA GLY A 118 15.61 2.81 -23.97
C GLY A 118 15.50 3.52 -22.61
N ASP A 119 14.41 4.25 -22.47
CA ASP A 119 14.09 5.11 -21.34
C ASP A 119 13.23 4.34 -20.32
N PRO A 120 13.60 4.31 -19.03
CA PRO A 120 12.87 3.51 -18.03
C PRO A 120 11.41 3.94 -17.87
N PHE A 121 11.07 5.22 -18.03
CA PHE A 121 9.70 5.70 -17.88
C PHE A 121 8.81 5.25 -19.03
N THR A 122 9.32 5.33 -20.25
CA THR A 122 8.66 4.77 -21.44
C THR A 122 8.38 3.28 -21.27
N ASN A 123 9.38 2.51 -20.79
CA ASN A 123 9.24 1.06 -20.61
C ASN A 123 8.15 0.68 -19.59
N ILE A 124 7.88 1.52 -18.59
CA ILE A 124 6.80 1.28 -17.61
C ILE A 124 5.44 1.27 -18.29
N TRP A 125 5.17 2.28 -19.11
CA TRP A 125 3.87 2.47 -19.76
C TRP A 125 3.64 1.51 -20.92
N GLU A 126 4.71 1.04 -21.59
CA GLU A 126 4.62 0.02 -22.63
C GLU A 126 4.22 -1.38 -22.11
N GLN A 127 4.31 -1.64 -20.81
CA GLN A 127 3.81 -2.89 -20.24
C GLN A 127 2.31 -2.80 -19.99
N ASP A 128 1.50 -3.80 -20.32
CA ASP A 128 0.06 -3.79 -19.98
C ASP A 128 -0.19 -3.82 -18.46
N THR A 129 0.70 -4.50 -17.72
CA THR A 129 0.65 -4.64 -16.26
C THR A 129 2.06 -4.70 -15.69
N GLY A 130 2.25 -4.28 -14.44
CA GLY A 130 3.56 -4.44 -13.81
C GLY A 130 3.67 -3.91 -12.38
N LEU A 131 4.72 -4.36 -11.72
CA LEU A 131 5.20 -3.83 -10.45
C LEU A 131 6.55 -3.18 -10.71
N PHE A 132 6.67 -1.89 -10.41
CA PHE A 132 7.89 -1.11 -10.65
C PHE A 132 8.30 -0.38 -9.38
N LEU A 133 9.58 -0.49 -9.04
CA LEU A 133 10.18 0.20 -7.91
C LEU A 133 11.23 1.19 -8.43
N LEU A 134 10.94 2.49 -8.32
CA LEU A 134 11.85 3.57 -8.66
C LEU A 134 12.57 4.04 -7.40
N THR A 135 13.86 3.75 -7.31
CA THR A 135 14.69 4.15 -6.16
C THR A 135 15.57 5.34 -6.52
N HIS A 136 15.70 6.32 -5.61
CA HIS A 136 16.55 7.49 -5.83
C HIS A 136 17.52 7.78 -4.69
N ASP A 137 18.58 8.56 -4.97
CA ASP A 137 19.62 8.90 -3.99
C ASP A 137 19.46 10.28 -3.31
N GLU A 138 18.42 11.07 -3.65
CA GLU A 138 18.02 12.26 -2.87
C GLU A 138 17.72 11.88 -1.41
N ASN A 139 18.12 12.73 -0.46
CA ASN A 139 18.19 12.39 0.96
C ASN A 139 17.96 13.56 1.95
N GLU A 140 17.25 14.61 1.55
CA GLU A 140 17.02 15.80 2.39
C GLU A 140 15.53 16.02 2.72
N SER A 141 14.63 15.30 2.04
CA SER A 141 13.19 15.48 2.13
C SER A 141 12.57 14.76 3.32
N ARG A 142 11.56 15.40 3.94
CA ARG A 142 10.95 14.93 5.20
C ARG A 142 9.47 14.63 5.06
N VAL A 143 8.66 15.67 4.84
CA VAL A 143 7.19 15.57 4.72
C VAL A 143 6.67 16.05 3.36
N SER A 144 7.58 16.58 2.54
CA SER A 144 7.39 16.93 1.14
C SER A 144 8.74 16.75 0.44
N ASN A 145 8.69 16.17 -0.75
CA ASN A 145 9.81 15.80 -1.59
C ASN A 145 9.57 16.33 -3.01
N PRO A 146 10.12 17.51 -3.34
CA PRO A 146 10.06 18.05 -4.68
C PRO A 146 10.73 17.15 -5.73
N PHE A 147 11.75 16.39 -5.33
CA PHE A 147 12.45 15.50 -6.24
C PHE A 147 11.56 14.33 -6.66
N GLU A 148 10.87 13.64 -5.72
CA GLU A 148 9.89 12.61 -6.08
C GLU A 148 8.75 13.17 -6.93
N ALA A 149 8.31 14.41 -6.69
CA ALA A 149 7.29 15.06 -7.50
C ALA A 149 7.76 15.29 -8.96
N GLU A 150 9.02 15.67 -9.14
CA GLU A 150 9.63 15.79 -10.48
C GLU A 150 9.82 14.43 -11.16
N VAL A 151 10.16 13.37 -10.42
CA VAL A 151 10.19 12.01 -10.99
C VAL A 151 8.82 11.61 -11.52
N ILE A 152 7.74 11.93 -10.79
CA ILE A 152 6.36 11.60 -11.20
C ILE A 152 5.96 12.41 -12.43
N GLU A 153 6.24 13.70 -12.44
CA GLU A 153 5.99 14.58 -13.59
C GLU A 153 6.71 14.06 -14.85
N GLN A 154 8.02 13.78 -14.76
CA GLN A 154 8.76 13.24 -15.92
C GLN A 154 8.29 11.85 -16.37
N LEU A 155 7.79 11.04 -15.44
CA LEU A 155 7.18 9.75 -15.76
C LEU A 155 5.87 9.95 -16.55
N LEU A 156 5.04 10.92 -16.15
CA LEU A 156 3.78 11.27 -16.82
C LEU A 156 4.00 12.05 -18.15
N ASP A 157 5.10 12.78 -18.28
CA ASP A 157 5.51 13.48 -19.51
C ASP A 157 6.15 12.56 -20.57
N SER A 158 6.40 11.29 -20.22
CA SER A 158 7.05 10.37 -21.16
C SER A 158 6.12 10.08 -22.36
N PRO A 159 6.64 9.94 -23.59
CA PRO A 159 5.79 9.80 -24.78
C PRO A 159 4.82 8.61 -24.76
N ALA A 160 5.11 7.57 -23.98
CA ALA A 160 4.22 6.41 -23.84
C ALA A 160 3.04 6.69 -22.89
N ALA A 161 3.13 7.71 -22.03
CA ALA A 161 2.03 8.13 -21.16
C ALA A 161 0.91 8.83 -21.96
N ASP A 162 1.18 9.35 -23.16
CA ASP A 162 0.16 9.90 -24.07
C ASP A 162 -0.92 8.89 -24.48
N GLU A 163 -0.65 7.58 -24.31
CA GLU A 163 -1.60 6.50 -24.60
C GLU A 163 -2.48 6.11 -23.40
N LEU A 164 -2.26 6.71 -22.22
CA LEU A 164 -3.06 6.46 -21.03
C LEU A 164 -4.47 7.04 -21.18
N ASP A 165 -5.47 6.30 -20.72
CA ASP A 165 -6.84 6.81 -20.64
C ASP A 165 -6.95 7.92 -19.59
N ASP A 166 -7.80 8.92 -19.88
CA ASP A 166 -8.11 9.99 -18.93
C ASP A 166 -8.62 9.40 -17.61
N GLY A 167 -8.07 9.87 -16.49
CA GLY A 167 -8.42 9.42 -15.14
C GLY A 167 -8.00 7.98 -14.81
N SER A 168 -7.07 7.39 -15.55
CA SER A 168 -6.56 6.04 -15.28
C SER A 168 -5.50 5.99 -14.16
N VAL A 169 -4.93 7.14 -13.76
CA VAL A 169 -3.83 7.24 -12.79
C VAL A 169 -4.28 7.83 -11.45
N ALA A 170 -3.91 7.15 -10.36
CA ALA A 170 -3.98 7.69 -9.01
C ALA A 170 -2.56 7.85 -8.41
N VAL A 171 -2.25 9.06 -7.93
CA VAL A 171 -1.01 9.37 -7.22
C VAL A 171 -1.27 9.44 -5.72
N LEU A 172 -0.57 8.60 -4.95
CA LEU A 172 -0.71 8.48 -3.50
C LEU A 172 0.55 8.92 -2.78
N THR A 173 0.38 9.56 -1.63
CA THR A 173 1.48 9.92 -0.73
C THR A 173 1.05 9.85 0.74
N PRO A 174 1.94 9.51 1.69
CA PRO A 174 1.56 9.49 3.10
C PRO A 174 1.31 10.91 3.66
N HIS A 175 2.00 11.94 3.15
CA HIS A 175 1.96 13.26 3.76
C HIS A 175 1.06 14.25 3.02
N THR A 176 0.24 14.99 3.78
CA THR A 176 -0.59 16.07 3.23
C THR A 176 0.24 17.20 2.60
N ALA A 177 1.44 17.48 3.12
CA ALA A 177 2.33 18.50 2.55
C ALA A 177 2.84 18.07 1.17
N GLN A 178 3.24 16.81 1.01
CA GLN A 178 3.59 16.25 -0.29
C GLN A 178 2.40 16.21 -1.24
N ARG A 179 1.21 15.85 -0.75
CA ARG A 179 -0.01 15.87 -1.57
C ARG A 179 -0.23 17.25 -2.17
N SER A 180 -0.19 18.31 -1.36
CA SER A 180 -0.38 19.67 -1.85
C SER A 180 0.67 20.05 -2.90
N HIS A 181 1.92 19.60 -2.71
CA HIS A 181 2.99 19.86 -3.67
C HIS A 181 2.79 19.11 -5.00
N LEU A 182 2.40 17.84 -4.94
CA LEU A 182 2.07 17.04 -6.12
C LEU A 182 0.85 17.61 -6.86
N GLN A 183 -0.18 18.05 -6.15
CA GLN A 183 -1.36 18.69 -6.75
C GLN A 183 -1.02 19.98 -7.51
N GLU A 184 -0.09 20.78 -6.98
CA GLU A 184 0.39 21.99 -7.65
C GLU A 184 1.27 21.66 -8.85
N ARG A 185 2.15 20.67 -8.73
CA ARG A 185 3.08 20.33 -9.80
C ARG A 185 2.40 19.62 -10.98
N LEU A 186 1.47 18.71 -10.69
CA LEU A 186 0.74 17.93 -11.68
C LEU A 186 -0.57 18.61 -12.12
N GLU A 187 -0.71 19.93 -11.94
CA GLU A 187 -1.95 20.66 -12.25
C GLU A 187 -2.36 20.52 -13.73
N GLU A 188 -1.39 20.40 -14.64
CA GLU A 188 -1.66 20.21 -16.08
C GLU A 188 -2.06 18.76 -16.43
N ASP A 189 -1.69 17.78 -15.61
CA ASP A 189 -2.07 16.37 -15.77
C ASP A 189 -3.43 16.05 -15.14
N LEU A 190 -3.87 16.89 -14.20
CA LEU A 190 -5.23 16.84 -13.66
C LEU A 190 -6.22 17.18 -14.78
N ASP A 191 -7.32 16.42 -14.85
CA ASP A 191 -8.27 16.40 -15.98
C ASP A 191 -7.71 15.78 -17.29
N GLY A 192 -6.49 15.20 -17.26
CA GLY A 192 -5.93 14.29 -18.24
C GLY A 192 -5.80 12.86 -17.65
N PRO A 193 -4.62 12.21 -17.70
CA PRO A 193 -4.46 10.84 -17.21
C PRO A 193 -4.60 10.72 -15.68
N VAL A 194 -4.38 11.79 -14.91
CA VAL A 194 -4.44 11.76 -13.42
C VAL A 194 -5.85 12.08 -12.91
N ASP A 195 -6.53 11.10 -12.33
CA ASP A 195 -7.84 11.29 -11.67
C ASP A 195 -7.68 11.92 -10.28
N VAL A 196 -6.68 11.45 -9.53
CA VAL A 196 -6.54 11.83 -8.13
C VAL A 196 -5.09 11.90 -7.67
N VAL A 197 -4.78 12.97 -6.95
CA VAL A 197 -3.56 13.11 -6.14
C VAL A 197 -4.01 13.29 -4.69
N ASP A 198 -3.89 12.25 -3.86
CA ASP A 198 -4.32 12.34 -2.45
C ASP A 198 -3.49 11.47 -1.50
N THR A 199 -3.85 11.51 -0.21
CA THR A 199 -3.29 10.58 0.77
C THR A 199 -3.90 9.20 0.66
N VAL A 200 -3.20 8.19 1.19
CA VAL A 200 -3.62 6.78 1.13
C VAL A 200 -5.04 6.56 1.65
N GLU A 201 -5.46 7.31 2.68
CA GLU A 201 -6.78 7.20 3.30
C GLU A 201 -7.94 7.56 2.36
N ARG A 202 -7.69 8.42 1.38
CA ARG A 202 -8.71 8.88 0.44
C ARG A 202 -9.05 7.86 -0.62
N LEU A 203 -8.11 6.97 -0.96
CA LEU A 203 -8.35 5.89 -1.91
C LEU A 203 -8.94 4.63 -1.24
N GLN A 204 -9.28 4.68 0.06
CA GLN A 204 -9.89 3.54 0.74
C GLN A 204 -11.25 3.19 0.13
N GLY A 205 -11.31 2.03 -0.51
CA GLY A 205 -12.51 1.55 -1.22
C GLY A 205 -12.64 2.04 -2.66
N GLY A 206 -11.72 2.89 -3.13
CA GLY A 206 -11.51 3.16 -4.55
C GLY A 206 -10.51 2.18 -5.18
N GLU A 207 -10.38 2.27 -6.49
CA GLU A 207 -9.41 1.56 -7.33
C GLU A 207 -9.05 2.47 -8.51
N ALA A 208 -7.87 2.24 -9.09
CA ALA A 208 -7.39 2.93 -10.28
C ALA A 208 -6.59 1.94 -11.13
N GLU A 209 -6.58 2.14 -12.45
CA GLU A 209 -5.82 1.27 -13.34
C GLU A 209 -4.32 1.30 -12.98
N ASN A 210 -3.80 2.52 -12.84
CA ASN A 210 -2.40 2.79 -12.53
C ASN A 210 -2.29 3.52 -11.19
N VAL A 211 -1.46 3.01 -10.28
CA VAL A 211 -1.21 3.62 -8.98
C VAL A 211 0.27 3.98 -8.87
N ILE A 212 0.53 5.26 -8.62
CA ILE A 212 1.86 5.79 -8.33
C ILE A 212 1.93 6.13 -6.84
N VAL A 213 2.91 5.60 -6.11
CA VAL A 213 3.11 5.85 -4.68
C VAL A 213 4.39 6.65 -4.46
N SER A 214 4.28 7.88 -4.00
CA SER A 214 5.38 8.72 -3.51
C SER A 214 5.61 8.46 -2.02
N ALA A 215 6.73 7.83 -1.68
CA ALA A 215 7.08 7.53 -0.29
C ALA A 215 7.48 8.79 0.51
N THR A 216 7.88 9.86 -0.19
CA THR A 216 8.17 11.20 0.32
C THR A 216 9.45 11.32 1.16
N ALA A 217 9.58 10.53 2.22
CA ALA A 217 10.69 10.70 3.16
C ALA A 217 12.01 10.16 2.60
N SER A 218 13.06 10.97 2.69
CA SER A 218 14.40 10.62 2.23
C SER A 218 15.55 11.02 3.16
N ASP A 219 15.33 12.01 4.03
CA ASP A 219 16.23 12.33 5.13
C ASP A 219 16.29 11.16 6.14
N PRO A 220 17.46 10.53 6.33
CA PRO A 220 17.59 9.39 7.26
C PRO A 220 17.17 9.72 8.69
N THR A 221 17.35 10.97 9.13
CA THR A 221 16.95 11.40 10.48
C THR A 221 15.43 11.43 10.60
N ALA A 222 14.74 12.02 9.62
CA ALA A 222 13.28 12.05 9.59
C ALA A 222 12.67 10.66 9.45
N ILE A 223 13.27 9.78 8.64
CA ILE A 223 12.82 8.39 8.50
C ILE A 223 12.85 7.68 9.85
N GLY A 224 13.98 7.70 10.55
CA GLY A 224 14.09 7.06 11.87
C GLY A 224 13.18 7.67 12.95
N LEU A 225 12.78 8.94 12.82
CA LEU A 225 11.85 9.59 13.76
C LEU A 225 10.37 9.32 13.44
N ASN A 226 10.04 8.84 12.23
CA ASN A 226 8.66 8.68 11.76
C ASN A 226 8.42 7.29 11.15
N GLU A 227 9.24 6.30 11.52
CA GLU A 227 9.24 4.98 10.89
C GLU A 227 7.90 4.25 11.05
N GLU A 228 7.26 4.36 12.21
CA GLU A 228 5.93 3.80 12.49
C GLU A 228 4.88 4.32 11.49
N PHE A 229 4.88 5.63 11.23
CA PHE A 229 3.96 6.26 10.29
C PHE A 229 4.29 5.93 8.83
N LEU A 230 5.57 5.98 8.46
CA LEU A 230 6.02 5.79 7.07
C LEU A 230 5.93 4.33 6.62
N LEU A 231 6.18 3.39 7.52
CA LEU A 231 6.22 1.95 7.26
C LEU A 231 4.95 1.25 7.75
N ASP A 232 3.90 2.00 8.08
CA ASP A 232 2.61 1.44 8.51
C ASP A 232 2.10 0.41 7.51
N LEU A 233 1.86 -0.79 8.02
CA LEU A 233 1.53 -1.96 7.21
C LEU A 233 0.16 -1.80 6.54
N ASN A 234 -0.80 -1.23 7.24
CA ASN A 234 -2.18 -1.11 6.78
C ASN A 234 -2.29 -0.03 5.67
N ARG A 235 -1.57 1.09 5.80
CA ARG A 235 -1.40 2.11 4.74
C ARG A 235 -0.70 1.51 3.53
N SER A 236 0.42 0.81 3.72
CA SER A 236 1.16 0.19 2.63
C SER A 236 0.28 -0.83 1.89
N ASN A 237 -0.46 -1.66 2.62
CA ASN A 237 -1.40 -2.62 2.04
C ASN A 237 -2.50 -1.91 1.25
N VAL A 238 -3.11 -0.84 1.78
CA VAL A 238 -4.10 -0.06 1.04
C VAL A 238 -3.47 0.48 -0.23
N ALA A 239 -2.36 1.21 -0.15
CA ALA A 239 -1.71 1.82 -1.31
C ALA A 239 -1.35 0.80 -2.40
N PHE A 240 -0.76 -0.35 -2.02
CA PHE A 240 -0.30 -1.36 -2.97
C PHE A 240 -1.44 -2.22 -3.56
N SER A 241 -2.64 -2.18 -2.96
CA SER A 241 -3.80 -2.99 -3.39
C SER A 241 -4.88 -2.23 -4.16
N ARG A 242 -4.66 -0.96 -4.52
CA ARG A 242 -5.65 -0.14 -5.28
C ARG A 242 -5.53 -0.22 -6.80
N THR A 243 -4.47 -0.83 -7.31
CA THR A 243 -4.19 -0.92 -8.74
C THR A 243 -4.95 -2.07 -9.42
N GLU A 244 -5.34 -1.88 -10.67
CA GLU A 244 -5.87 -2.91 -11.56
C GLU A 244 -4.84 -3.39 -12.59
N SER A 245 -3.85 -2.56 -12.94
CA SER A 245 -2.84 -2.85 -13.97
C SER A 245 -1.41 -2.64 -13.49
N ARG A 246 -1.04 -1.42 -13.04
CA ARG A 246 0.35 -1.08 -12.71
C ARG A 246 0.49 -0.43 -11.34
N LEU A 247 1.43 -0.93 -10.54
CA LEU A 247 1.89 -0.30 -9.30
C LEU A 247 3.32 0.22 -9.50
N ILE A 248 3.49 1.53 -9.34
CA ILE A 248 4.78 2.23 -9.42
C ILE A 248 5.07 2.84 -8.06
N VAL A 249 6.08 2.32 -7.36
CA VAL A 249 6.49 2.83 -6.04
C VAL A 249 7.77 3.63 -6.20
N ILE A 250 7.76 4.88 -5.76
CA ILE A 250 8.89 5.79 -5.79
C ILE A 250 9.33 6.03 -4.35
N CYS A 251 10.60 5.72 -4.06
CA CYS A 251 11.14 5.94 -2.72
C CYS A 251 12.64 6.18 -2.72
N SER A 252 13.13 6.89 -1.71
CA SER A 252 14.56 7.04 -1.50
C SER A 252 15.25 5.72 -1.14
N GLN A 253 16.53 5.59 -1.53
CA GLN A 253 17.39 4.51 -1.06
C GLN A 253 17.55 4.52 0.46
N SER A 254 17.48 5.70 1.10
CA SER A 254 17.50 5.86 2.56
C SER A 254 16.33 5.15 3.22
N LEU A 255 15.10 5.36 2.73
CA LEU A 255 13.90 4.73 3.26
C LEU A 255 13.88 3.23 3.00
N LEU A 256 14.20 2.82 1.76
CA LEU A 256 14.16 1.41 1.37
C LEU A 256 15.18 0.55 2.14
N ASN A 257 16.32 1.12 2.51
CA ASN A 257 17.36 0.43 3.28
C ASN A 257 17.26 0.69 4.80
N HIS A 258 16.26 1.42 5.25
CA HIS A 258 16.02 1.63 6.68
C HIS A 258 15.57 0.32 7.33
N ILE A 259 16.16 0.01 8.47
CA ILE A 259 15.82 -1.17 9.26
C ILE A 259 15.38 -0.65 10.63
N PRO A 260 14.08 -0.71 10.94
CA PRO A 260 13.58 -0.35 12.26
C PRO A 260 14.28 -1.18 13.35
N PRO A 261 14.72 -0.55 14.45
CA PRO A 261 15.42 -1.24 15.53
C PRO A 261 14.49 -2.11 16.37
N GLU A 262 13.23 -1.71 16.51
CA GLU A 262 12.20 -2.38 17.29
C GLU A 262 11.47 -3.44 16.43
N VAL A 263 11.00 -4.51 17.07
CA VAL A 263 10.50 -5.71 16.37
C VAL A 263 9.13 -5.44 15.73
N GLU A 264 8.29 -4.69 16.44
CA GLU A 264 6.95 -4.31 16.02
C GLU A 264 6.99 -3.48 14.72
N GLU A 265 7.86 -2.47 14.66
CA GLU A 265 8.08 -1.60 13.51
C GLU A 265 8.80 -2.36 12.39
N TYR A 266 9.69 -3.30 12.74
CA TYR A 266 10.27 -4.21 11.77
C TYR A 266 9.17 -5.05 11.09
N ASN A 267 8.19 -5.53 11.84
CA ASN A 267 7.05 -6.27 11.30
C ASN A 267 6.13 -5.38 10.47
N ALA A 268 5.90 -4.13 10.89
CA ALA A 268 5.12 -3.16 10.12
C ALA A 268 5.73 -2.91 8.72
N ALA A 269 7.06 -2.85 8.63
CA ALA A 269 7.79 -2.67 7.37
C ALA A 269 7.80 -3.90 6.43
N MET A 270 7.04 -4.96 6.70
CA MET A 270 7.09 -6.22 5.95
C MET A 270 6.81 -6.04 4.45
N LEU A 271 5.80 -5.24 4.07
CA LEU A 271 5.49 -5.03 2.66
C LEU A 271 6.61 -4.29 1.91
N TRP A 272 7.26 -3.31 2.53
CA TRP A 272 8.42 -2.61 1.96
C TRP A 272 9.62 -3.54 1.78
N LYS A 273 9.85 -4.45 2.74
CA LYS A 273 10.90 -5.48 2.64
C LYS A 273 10.60 -6.49 1.53
N SER A 274 9.34 -6.92 1.43
CA SER A 274 8.89 -7.82 0.36
C SER A 274 9.02 -7.15 -1.01
N LEU A 275 8.63 -5.88 -1.13
CA LEU A 275 8.81 -5.09 -2.34
C LEU A 275 10.29 -5.02 -2.75
N ARG A 276 11.19 -4.74 -1.81
CA ARG A 276 12.65 -4.74 -2.03
C ARG A 276 13.20 -6.11 -2.43
N SER A 277 12.66 -7.18 -1.86
CA SER A 277 13.09 -8.56 -2.14
C SER A 277 12.66 -9.01 -3.53
N ILE A 278 11.39 -8.77 -3.86
CA ILE A 278 10.79 -9.12 -5.16
C ILE A 278 11.41 -8.27 -6.26
N CYS A 279 11.45 -6.94 -6.11
CA CYS A 279 12.00 -6.02 -7.10
C CYS A 279 13.52 -5.90 -6.98
N SER A 280 14.26 -6.92 -7.41
CA SER A 280 15.72 -6.98 -7.26
C SER A 280 16.50 -6.84 -8.58
N ILE A 281 15.82 -6.82 -9.73
CA ILE A 281 16.45 -6.70 -11.03
C ILE A 281 16.39 -5.25 -11.53
N GLN A 282 17.55 -4.64 -11.78
CA GLN A 282 17.61 -3.32 -12.43
C GLN A 282 17.32 -3.43 -13.93
N ARG A 283 16.43 -2.56 -14.43
CA ARG A 283 15.98 -2.48 -15.84
C ARG A 283 15.98 -1.04 -16.38
N GLY A 284 16.91 -0.24 -15.89
CA GLY A 284 17.10 1.12 -16.36
C GLY A 284 17.54 2.06 -15.26
N GLU A 285 18.10 3.17 -15.68
CA GLU A 285 18.49 4.28 -14.84
C GLU A 285 18.28 5.58 -15.60
N VAL A 286 17.88 6.61 -14.87
CA VAL A 286 17.76 7.97 -15.39
C VAL A 286 18.36 8.93 -14.38
N ARG A 287 18.96 10.01 -14.88
CA ARG A 287 19.51 11.07 -14.05
C ARG A 287 18.60 12.28 -14.16
N ILE A 288 18.05 12.71 -13.03
CA ILE A 288 17.22 13.89 -12.90
C ILE A 288 17.98 14.86 -11.99
N ASP A 289 18.30 16.04 -12.51
CA ASP A 289 19.22 16.99 -11.89
C ASP A 289 20.54 16.32 -11.43
N ASP A 290 20.81 16.36 -10.13
CA ASP A 290 22.02 15.84 -9.50
C ASP A 290 21.83 14.42 -8.94
N HIS A 291 20.64 13.85 -9.09
CA HIS A 291 20.24 12.58 -8.47
C HIS A 291 20.03 11.47 -9.51
N GLU A 292 20.29 10.25 -9.08
CA GLU A 292 20.09 9.05 -9.90
C GLU A 292 18.81 8.33 -9.47
N VAL A 293 17.98 7.97 -10.45
CA VAL A 293 16.78 7.15 -10.27
C VAL A 293 17.01 5.82 -10.98
N ARG A 294 16.85 4.71 -10.25
CA ARG A 294 16.98 3.35 -10.79
C ARG A 294 15.61 2.68 -10.81
N MET A 295 15.29 2.05 -11.94
CA MET A 295 14.11 1.21 -12.05
C MET A 295 14.45 -0.23 -11.72
N LEU A 296 13.85 -0.74 -10.65
CA LEU A 296 13.89 -2.13 -10.23
C LEU A 296 12.56 -2.80 -10.57
N VAL A 297 12.63 -4.03 -11.08
CA VAL A 297 11.47 -4.84 -11.45
C VAL A 297 11.56 -6.21 -10.76
N PRO A 298 10.43 -6.93 -10.65
CA PRO A 298 10.38 -8.26 -10.07
C PRO A 298 11.38 -9.22 -10.70
N ASP A 299 12.08 -9.97 -9.86
CA ASP A 299 12.89 -11.10 -10.29
C ASP A 299 11.97 -12.25 -10.70
N PRO A 300 11.97 -12.67 -11.98
CA PRO A 300 11.14 -13.78 -12.41
C PRO A 300 11.53 -15.10 -11.73
N GLU A 301 12.74 -15.23 -11.18
CA GLU A 301 13.19 -16.42 -10.44
C GLU A 301 12.83 -16.39 -8.95
N SER A 302 12.24 -15.30 -8.44
CA SER A 302 11.80 -15.23 -7.03
C SER A 302 10.68 -16.23 -6.75
N GLU A 303 10.66 -16.78 -5.53
CA GLU A 303 9.66 -17.79 -5.11
C GLU A 303 8.25 -17.20 -5.22
N GLU A 304 8.07 -15.96 -4.77
CA GLU A 304 6.80 -15.25 -4.77
C GLU A 304 6.27 -15.03 -6.20
N ILE A 305 7.15 -14.75 -7.16
CA ILE A 305 6.76 -14.59 -8.56
C ILE A 305 6.45 -15.95 -9.20
N GLN A 306 7.23 -16.99 -8.91
CA GLN A 306 6.98 -18.33 -9.44
C GLN A 306 5.62 -18.91 -8.98
N GLU A 307 5.15 -18.55 -7.79
CA GLU A 307 3.84 -18.99 -7.26
C GLU A 307 2.63 -18.43 -8.03
N VAL A 308 2.82 -17.34 -8.79
CA VAL A 308 1.74 -16.68 -9.53
C VAL A 308 1.81 -16.91 -11.05
N LEU A 309 2.64 -17.86 -11.50
CA LEU A 309 2.77 -18.30 -12.89
C LEU A 309 2.04 -19.63 -13.15
N ASP A 310 1.59 -19.82 -14.39
CA ASP A 310 0.97 -21.07 -14.90
C ASP A 310 1.96 -22.23 -15.18
#